data_AF-A0A494RRS9-F1
#
_entry.id   AF-A0A494RRS9-F1
#
_cell.length_a   1.000
_cell.length_b   1.000
_cell.length_c   1.000
_cell.angle_alpha   90.00
_cell.angle_beta   90.00
_cell.angle_gamma   90.00
#
_symmetry.space_group_name_H-M   'P 1'
#
loop_
_entity.id
_entity.type
_entity.pdbx_description
1 polymer ?
#
loop_
_entity_poly.entity_id
_entity_poly.type
_entity_poly.pdbx_seq_one_letter_code
_entity_poly.pdbx_strand_id
1 'polypeptide(L)' 'MPEAAARPCDLAVLPEGATAADLEAAYARRGGQLVACDAARRLAVETLAAERALIDAWARTAA' A
#
# COMPACT_ATOMS: atom_id res chain seq x y z
N MET A 1 7.66 10.85 2.71
CA MET A 1 6.68 9.75 2.56
C MET A 1 5.44 10.18 1.77
N PRO A 2 5.08 9.48 0.68
CA PRO A 2 3.88 9.79 -0.12
C PRO A 2 2.58 9.45 0.63
N GLU A 3 1.53 10.26 0.45
CA GLU A 3 0.23 10.05 1.10
C GLU A 3 -0.37 8.67 0.80
N ALA A 4 -0.30 8.22 -0.45
CA ALA A 4 -0.80 6.91 -0.86
C ALA A 4 -0.17 5.75 -0.09
N ALA A 5 1.09 5.89 0.34
CA ALA A 5 1.81 4.89 1.14
C ALA A 5 1.49 4.96 2.65
N ALA A 6 0.94 6.08 3.12
CA ALA A 6 0.61 6.30 4.53
C ALA A 6 -0.85 5.97 4.88
N ARG A 7 -1.75 5.92 3.89
CA ARG A 7 -3.15 5.57 4.11
C ARG A 7 -3.29 4.09 4.50
N PRO A 8 -4.20 3.75 5.44
CA PRO A 8 -4.54 2.36 5.72
C PRO A 8 -5.03 1.65 4.45
N CYS A 9 -4.75 0.36 4.37
CA CYS A 9 -5.29 -0.45 3.28
C CYS A 9 -6.77 -0.72 3.50
N ASP A 10 -7.55 -0.55 2.43
CA ASP A 10 -8.95 -0.95 2.43
C ASP A 10 -9.07 -2.47 2.51
N LEU A 11 -10.04 -2.94 3.29
CA LEU A 11 -10.38 -4.34 3.39
C LEU A 11 -11.89 -4.51 3.31
N ALA A 12 -12.35 -5.29 2.33
CA ALA A 12 -13.74 -5.70 2.26
C ALA A 12 -14.12 -6.49 3.51
N VAL A 13 -15.09 -5.97 4.27
CA VAL A 13 -15.71 -6.64 5.40
C VAL A 13 -17.14 -7.03 5.05
N LEU A 14 -17.62 -8.13 5.64
CA LEU A 14 -19.00 -8.57 5.48
C LEU A 14 -19.85 -7.98 6.60
N PRO A 15 -21.06 -7.49 6.28
CA PRO A 15 -22.01 -7.07 7.30
C PRO A 15 -22.57 -8.27 8.07
N GLU A 16 -23.18 -8.01 9.22
CA GLU A 16 -23.98 -9.03 9.91
C GLU A 16 -25.14 -9.50 9.02
N GLY A 17 -25.39 -10.81 9.00
CA GLY A 17 -26.41 -11.41 8.15
C GLY A 17 -26.04 -11.49 6.66
N ALA A 18 -24.78 -11.26 6.29
CA ALA A 18 -24.31 -11.39 4.91
C ALA A 18 -24.69 -12.72 4.27
N THR A 19 -25.14 -12.65 3.01
CA THR A 19 -25.48 -13.80 2.19
C THR A 19 -24.25 -14.38 1.50
N ALA A 20 -24.41 -15.56 0.88
CA ALA A 20 -23.37 -16.12 0.02
C ALA A 20 -23.02 -15.19 -1.16
N ALA A 21 -23.99 -14.47 -1.72
CA ALA A 21 -23.74 -13.50 -2.79
C ALA A 21 -22.87 -12.33 -2.31
N ASP A 22 -23.08 -11.86 -1.07
CA ASP A 22 -22.27 -10.80 -0.47
C ASP A 22 -20.82 -11.26 -0.26
N LEU A 23 -20.61 -12.52 0.12
CA LEU A 23 -19.30 -13.13 0.25
C LEU A 23 -18.56 -13.13 -1.09
N GLU A 24 -19.18 -13.59 -2.17
CA GLU A 24 -18.55 -13.61 -3.50
C GLU A 24 -18.18 -12.20 -3.98
N ALA A 25 -19.08 -11.22 -3.78
CA ALA A 25 -18.81 -9.83 -4.13
C ALA A 25 -17.66 -9.24 -3.30
N ALA A 26 -17.60 -9.52 -1.99
CA ALA A 26 -16.52 -9.08 -1.12
C ALA A 26 -15.19 -9.75 -1.48
N TYR A 27 -15.21 -11.05 -1.83
CA TYR A 27 -14.03 -11.80 -2.25
C TYR A 27 -13.43 -11.23 -3.53
N ALA A 28 -14.25 -10.99 -4.55
CA ALA A 28 -13.81 -10.37 -5.80
C ALA A 28 -13.22 -8.96 -5.56
N ARG A 29 -13.89 -8.12 -4.76
CA ARG A 29 -13.41 -6.78 -4.40
C ARG A 29 -12.07 -6.82 -3.65
N ARG A 30 -11.89 -7.80 -2.74
CA ARG A 30 -10.67 -7.96 -1.95
C ARG A 30 -9.44 -8.15 -2.82
N GLY A 31 -9.55 -8.85 -3.95
CA GLY A 31 -8.45 -9.00 -4.90
C GLY A 31 -7.88 -7.66 -5.36
N GLY A 32 -8.75 -6.74 -5.80
CA GLY A 32 -8.34 -5.39 -6.22
C GLY A 32 -7.74 -4.56 -5.08
N GLN A 33 -8.32 -4.65 -3.89
CA GLN A 33 -7.83 -3.95 -2.69
C GLN A 33 -6.43 -4.41 -2.29
N LEU A 34 -6.14 -5.71 -2.37
CA LEU A 34 -4.82 -6.26 -2.07
C LEU A 34 -3.76 -5.75 -3.04
N VAL A 35 -4.04 -5.73 -4.35
CA VAL A 35 -3.11 -5.21 -5.36
C VAL A 35 -2.82 -3.73 -5.14
N ALA A 36 -3.85 -2.92 -4.89
CA ALA A 36 -3.68 -1.49 -4.63
C ALA A 36 -2.85 -1.24 -3.35
N CYS A 37 -3.14 -1.99 -2.30
CA CYS A 37 -2.43 -1.92 -1.03
C CYS A 37 -0.94 -2.33 -1.15
N ASP A 38 -0.65 -3.38 -1.92
CA ASP A 38 0.72 -3.81 -2.19
C ASP A 38 1.51 -2.73 -2.95
N ALA A 39 0.91 -2.15 -4.00
CA ALA A 39 1.51 -1.05 -4.74
C ALA A 39 1.82 0.16 -3.84
N ALA A 40 0.91 0.52 -2.93
CA ALA A 40 1.11 1.59 -1.97
C ALA A 40 2.26 1.30 -0.98
N ARG A 41 2.37 0.06 -0.48
CA ARG A 41 3.47 -0.36 0.39
C ARG A 41 4.80 -0.36 -0.33
N ARG A 42 4.82 -0.82 -1.58
CA ARG A 42 6.00 -0.82 -2.43
C ARG A 42 6.50 0.61 -2.67
N LEU A 43 5.60 1.56 -2.92
CA LEU A 43 5.94 2.97 -3.04
C LEU A 43 6.63 3.51 -1.77
N ALA A 44 6.23 3.06 -0.59
CA ALA A 44 6.87 3.43 0.67
C ALA A 44 8.36 3.03 0.69
N VAL A 45 8.64 1.76 0.33
CA VAL A 45 9.98 1.19 0.31
C VAL A 45 10.84 1.84 -0.77
N GLU A 46 10.29 2.01 -1.97
CA GLU A 46 10.99 2.67 -3.08
C GLU A 46 11.35 4.12 -2.75
N THR A 47 10.44 4.84 -2.11
CA THR A 47 10.70 6.22 -1.66
C THR A 47 11.83 6.24 -0.62
N LEU A 48 11.78 5.37 0.39
CA LEU A 48 12.82 5.30 1.42
C LEU A 48 14.19 4.94 0.83
N ALA A 49 14.23 4.02 -0.13
CA ALA A 49 15.46 3.65 -0.81
C ALA A 49 16.04 4.83 -1.61
N ALA A 50 15.19 5.58 -2.32
CA ALA A 50 15.60 6.78 -3.04
C ALA A 50 16.09 7.89 -2.10
N GLU A 51 15.37 8.14 -0.99
CA GLU A 51 15.77 9.10 0.04
C GLU A 51 17.17 8.77 0.59
N ARG A 52 17.43 7.50 0.93
CA ARG A 52 18.75 7.05 1.41
C ARG A 52 19.85 7.22 0.38
N ALA A 53 19.59 6.84 -0.88
CA ALA A 53 20.57 6.99 -1.95
C ALA A 53 20.96 8.46 -2.17
N LEU A 54 20.01 9.39 -2.05
CA LEU A 54 20.26 10.83 -2.12
C LEU A 54 21.10 11.33 -0.95
N ILE A 55 20.79 10.88 0.27
CA ILE A 55 21.56 11.22 1.47
C ILE A 55 23.01 10.73 1.34
N ASP A 56 23.20 9.48 0.92
CA ASP A 56 24.52 8.90 0.75
C ASP A 56 25.32 9.63 -0.34
N ALA A 57 24.67 10.05 -1.43
CA ALA A 57 25.31 10.84 -2.48
C ALA A 57 25.74 12.21 -1.97
N TRP A 58 24.86 12.90 -1.24
CA TRP A 58 25.16 14.20 -0.65
C TRP A 58 26.33 14.11 0.34
N ALA A 59 26.32 13.10 1.22
CA ALA A 59 27.38 12.88 2.20
C ALA A 59 28.76 12.68 1.55
N ARG A 60 28.83 12.03 0.38
CA ARG A 60 30.07 11.88 -0.38
C ARG A 60 30.55 13.18 -1.04
N THR A 61 29.66 14.10 -1.35
CA THR A 61 30.01 15.40 -1.97
C THR A 61 30.27 16.52 -0.95
N ALA A 62 29.79 16.34 0.28
CA ALA A 62 29.93 17.30 1.37
C ALA A 62 31.17 17.05 2.26
N ALA A 63 31.88 15.93 2.03
CA ALA A 63 33.17 15.59 2.65
C ALA A 63 34.34 16.02 1.76
#